data_AF-A0A9W7B9T5-F1
#
_entry.id   AF-A0A9W7B9T5-F1
#
_cell.length_a   1.000
_cell.length_b   1.000
_cell.length_c   1.000
_cell.angle_alpha   90.00
_cell.angle_beta   90.00
_cell.angle_gamma   90.00
#
_symmetry.space_group_name_H-M   'P 1'
#
loop_
_entity.id
_entity.type
_entity.pdbx_description
1 polymer ?
#
loop_
_entity_poly.entity_id
_entity_poly.type
_entity_poly.pdbx_seq_one_letter_code
_entity_poly.pdbx_strand_id
1 'polypeptide(L)'
;MIGRKAYNDPGIFWNADSKYTGLKDNNYTWRHITTTYCERMEKNVDRIGLVECIKPLHNVFAGQGRNKEYKRCVDGRVNFWKKEKKR
;
A
#
# COMPACT_ATOMS: atom_id res chain seq x y z
N MET A 1 2.22 8.70 -19.36
CA MET A 1 2.74 8.15 -18.08
C MET A 1 1.81 8.57 -16.94
N ILE A 2 1.27 7.63 -16.17
CA ILE A 2 0.32 7.90 -15.07
C ILE A 2 1.10 7.87 -13.75
N GLY A 3 1.90 8.89 -13.46
CA GLY A 3 2.74 8.91 -12.24
C GLY A 3 1.96 9.29 -10.98
N ARG A 4 1.55 10.56 -10.87
CA ARG A 4 0.88 11.09 -9.68
C ARG A 4 -0.47 10.44 -9.38
N LYS A 5 -1.24 10.10 -10.42
CA LYS A 5 -2.56 9.49 -10.25
C LYS A 5 -2.45 8.07 -9.70
N ALA A 6 -1.47 7.29 -10.16
CA ALA A 6 -1.17 5.96 -9.64
C ALA A 6 -0.81 5.99 -8.14
N TYR A 7 -0.04 6.99 -7.74
CA TYR A 7 0.35 7.17 -6.34
C TYR A 7 -0.84 7.58 -5.44
N ASN A 8 -1.71 8.46 -5.94
CA ASN A 8 -2.84 8.97 -5.17
C ASN A 8 -4.01 7.98 -5.07
N ASP A 9 -4.15 7.13 -6.08
CA ASP A 9 -5.18 6.10 -6.15
C ASP A 9 -4.64 4.91 -6.98
N PRO A 10 -4.05 3.90 -6.33
CA PRO A 10 -3.59 2.70 -7.03
C PRO A 10 -4.75 1.84 -7.55
N GLY A 11 -5.98 2.05 -7.05
CA GLY A 11 -7.17 1.34 -7.51
C GLY A 11 -7.55 1.61 -8.96
N ILE A 12 -6.99 2.65 -9.58
CA ILE A 12 -7.17 2.91 -11.02
C ILE A 12 -6.70 1.75 -11.92
N PHE A 13 -5.85 0.86 -11.40
CA PHE A 13 -5.34 -0.31 -12.13
C PHE A 13 -6.06 -1.61 -11.80
N TRP A 14 -7.12 -1.59 -10.99
CA TRP A 14 -7.80 -2.80 -10.50
C TRP A 14 -8.20 -3.77 -11.62
N ASN A 15 -8.66 -3.24 -12.76
CA ASN A 15 -9.08 -4.02 -13.93
C ASN A 15 -8.16 -3.81 -15.14
N ALA A 16 -6.94 -3.28 -14.94
CA ALA A 16 -6.07 -2.91 -16.07
C ALA A 16 -5.64 -4.14 -16.87
N ASP A 17 -5.30 -5.24 -16.18
CA ASP A 17 -4.89 -6.49 -16.82
C ASP A 17 -5.99 -7.04 -17.72
N SER A 18 -7.22 -7.18 -17.19
CA SER A 18 -8.36 -7.62 -18.01
C SER A 18 -8.65 -6.66 -19.18
N LYS A 19 -8.68 -5.36 -18.93
CA LYS A 19 -9.04 -4.35 -19.93
C LYS A 19 -8.06 -4.28 -21.10
N TYR A 20 -6.76 -4.38 -20.86
CA TYR A 20 -5.73 -4.12 -21.89
C TYR A 20 -5.06 -5.38 -22.42
N THR A 21 -5.07 -6.48 -21.66
CA THR A 21 -4.39 -7.72 -22.06
C THR A 21 -5.35 -8.90 -22.28
N GLY A 22 -6.61 -8.78 -21.85
CA GLY A 22 -7.59 -9.87 -21.91
C GLY A 22 -7.34 -10.99 -20.89
N LEU A 23 -6.36 -10.84 -19.99
CA LEU A 23 -6.15 -11.75 -18.88
C LEU A 23 -7.36 -11.74 -17.95
N LYS A 24 -7.77 -12.92 -17.46
CA LYS A 24 -8.84 -12.98 -16.44
C LYS A 24 -8.33 -12.30 -15.17
N ASP A 25 -9.21 -11.51 -14.54
CA ASP A 25 -8.89 -10.91 -13.25
C ASP A 25 -8.53 -12.03 -12.26
N ASN A 26 -7.35 -11.92 -11.66
CA ASN A 26 -6.79 -12.92 -10.75
C ASN A 26 -7.49 -12.94 -9.37
N ASN A 27 -8.65 -12.29 -9.23
CA ASN A 27 -9.42 -12.11 -7.99
C ASN A 27 -8.57 -11.64 -6.80
N TYR A 28 -7.54 -10.82 -7.06
CA TYR A 28 -6.76 -10.23 -5.99
C TYR A 28 -7.66 -9.31 -5.15
N THR A 29 -7.56 -9.45 -3.84
CA THR A 29 -8.22 -8.56 -2.90
C THR A 29 -7.21 -7.53 -2.39
N TRP A 30 -7.67 -6.36 -1.94
CA TRP A 30 -6.78 -5.39 -1.29
C TRP A 30 -6.05 -5.98 -0.09
N ARG A 31 -6.72 -6.89 0.65
CA ARG A 31 -6.08 -7.67 1.71
C ARG A 31 -4.88 -8.45 1.19
N HIS A 32 -5.06 -9.25 0.12
CA HIS A 32 -3.96 -10.01 -0.49
C HIS A 32 -2.80 -9.09 -0.89
N ILE A 33 -3.09 -7.99 -1.61
CA ILE A 33 -2.07 -7.04 -2.08
C ILE A 33 -1.30 -6.43 -0.89
N THR A 34 -2.01 -5.95 0.14
CA THR A 34 -1.36 -5.35 1.31
C THR A 34 -0.54 -6.35 2.12
N THR A 35 -1.02 -7.58 2.31
CA THR A 35 -0.28 -8.64 3.01
C THR A 35 1.03 -8.96 2.29
N THR A 36 0.97 -9.26 0.99
CA THR A 36 2.17 -9.57 0.19
C THR A 36 3.15 -8.42 0.16
N TYR A 37 2.66 -7.18 0.11
CA TYR A 37 3.50 -6.00 0.19
C TYR A 37 4.22 -5.88 1.54
N CYS A 38 3.49 -6.05 2.65
CA CYS A 38 4.07 -5.99 4.00
C CYS A 38 5.15 -7.07 4.20
N GLU A 39 4.88 -8.32 3.82
CA GLU A 39 5.85 -9.42 3.91
C GLU A 39 7.13 -9.12 3.13
N ARG A 40 7.01 -8.49 1.95
CA ARG A 40 8.16 -8.09 1.14
C ARG A 40 8.92 -6.94 1.78
N MET A 41 8.22 -5.97 2.36
CA MET A 41 8.84 -4.80 2.98
C MET A 41 9.54 -5.15 4.29
N GLU A 42 9.01 -6.07 5.10
CA GLU A 42 9.68 -6.53 6.34
C GLU A 42 11.09 -7.04 6.04
N LYS A 43 11.28 -7.80 4.95
CA LYS A 43 12.59 -8.31 4.53
C LYS A 43 13.55 -7.23 4.00
N ASN A 44 13.04 -6.04 3.69
CA ASN A 44 13.80 -4.96 3.05
C ASN A 44 13.82 -3.66 3.89
N VAL A 45 13.22 -3.67 5.08
CA VAL A 45 12.96 -2.46 5.87
C VAL A 45 14.25 -1.75 6.28
N ASP A 46 15.31 -2.50 6.58
CA ASP A 46 16.60 -1.91 6.96
C ASP A 46 17.35 -1.31 5.76
N ARG A 47 17.07 -1.78 4.54
CA ARG A 47 17.68 -1.25 3.31
C ARG A 47 16.94 -0.03 2.77
N ILE A 48 15.61 -0.05 2.81
CA ILE A 48 14.74 0.96 2.19
C ILE A 48 14.31 2.04 3.19
N GLY A 49 14.31 1.70 4.48
CA GLY A 49 13.79 2.54 5.55
C GLY A 49 12.27 2.40 5.69
N LEU A 50 11.80 2.27 6.93
CA LEU A 50 10.39 2.04 7.24
C LEU A 50 9.45 3.08 6.62
N VAL A 51 9.84 4.36 6.65
CA VAL A 51 8.99 5.45 6.14
C VAL A 51 8.73 5.27 4.65
N GLU A 52 9.75 4.92 3.88
CA GLU A 52 9.60 4.66 2.45
C GLU A 52 8.76 3.40 2.20
N CYS A 53 8.92 2.35 3.02
CA CYS A 53 8.07 1.17 2.94
C CYS A 53 6.59 1.48 3.22
N ILE A 54 6.28 2.43 4.10
CA ILE A 54 4.88 2.70 4.50
C ILE A 54 4.19 3.72 3.59
N LYS A 55 4.93 4.65 2.96
CA LYS A 55 4.33 5.68 2.09
C LYS A 55 3.33 5.15 1.06
N PRO A 56 3.58 4.05 0.33
CA PRO A 56 2.62 3.53 -0.64
C PRO A 56 1.33 3.03 -0.01
N LEU A 57 1.37 2.56 1.24
CA LEU A 57 0.21 2.00 1.93
C LEU A 57 -0.86 3.06 2.19
N HIS A 58 -0.50 4.33 2.43
CA HIS A 58 -1.46 5.39 2.75
C HIS A 58 -2.62 5.51 1.76
N ASN A 59 -2.39 5.31 0.47
CA ASN A 59 -3.40 5.55 -0.56
C ASN A 59 -4.04 4.27 -1.11
N VAL A 60 -3.72 3.10 -0.57
CA VAL A 60 -4.25 1.80 -1.04
C VAL A 60 -5.78 1.77 -1.07
N PHE A 61 -6.42 2.36 -0.05
CA PHE A 61 -7.87 2.43 0.06
C PHE A 61 -8.43 3.80 -0.34
N ALA A 62 -7.74 4.54 -1.22
CA ALA A 62 -8.23 5.80 -1.76
C ALA A 62 -9.63 5.63 -2.37
N GLY A 63 -10.53 6.59 -2.10
CA GLY A 63 -11.92 6.52 -2.55
C GLY A 63 -12.82 5.49 -1.85
N GLN A 64 -12.29 4.65 -0.95
CA GLN A 64 -13.07 3.62 -0.25
C GLN A 64 -13.55 4.09 1.14
N GLY A 65 -14.60 3.43 1.63
CA GLY A 65 -15.09 3.61 2.99
C GLY A 65 -14.00 3.35 4.04
N ARG A 66 -14.00 4.14 5.12
CA ARG A 66 -13.04 4.03 6.24
C ARG A 66 -11.56 4.28 5.91
N ASN A 67 -11.22 4.80 4.71
CA ASN A 67 -9.84 5.16 4.35
C ASN A 67 -9.17 6.11 5.38
N LYS A 68 -9.93 7.04 5.96
CA LYS A 68 -9.42 7.93 7.02
C LYS A 68 -8.96 7.17 8.27
N GLU A 69 -9.74 6.18 8.70
CA GLU A 69 -9.40 5.34 9.86
C GLU A 69 -8.18 4.47 9.56
N TYR A 70 -8.15 3.89 8.36
CA TYR A 70 -7.00 3.12 7.88
C TYR A 70 -5.70 3.96 7.90
N LYS A 71 -5.71 5.17 7.34
CA LYS A 71 -4.56 6.09 7.36
C LYS A 71 -4.07 6.35 8.79
N ARG A 72 -4.99 6.59 9.73
CA ARG A 72 -4.64 6.79 11.16
C ARG A 72 -3.97 5.55 11.76
N CYS A 73 -4.43 4.35 11.44
CA CYS A 73 -3.80 3.10 11.90
C CYS A 73 -2.38 2.96 11.36
N VAL A 74 -2.18 3.26 10.07
CA VAL A 74 -0.85 3.25 9.42
C VAL A 74 0.09 4.25 10.09
N ASP A 75 -0.35 5.50 10.28
CA ASP A 75 0.41 6.54 10.98
C ASP A 75 0.77 6.12 12.42
N GLY A 76 -0.18 5.53 13.13
CA GLY A 76 0.01 5.01 14.49
C GLY A 76 1.14 3.97 14.54
N ARG A 77 1.18 3.07 13.56
CA ARG A 77 2.22 2.03 13.47
C ARG A 77 3.61 2.62 13.17
N VAL A 78 3.69 3.61 12.27
CA VAL A 78 4.94 4.34 11.99
C VAL A 78 5.48 4.98 13.27
N ASN A 79 4.61 5.66 14.00
CA ASN A 79 4.98 6.38 15.21
C ASN A 79 5.41 5.44 16.35
N PHE A 80 4.75 4.29 16.49
CA PHE A 80 5.15 3.23 17.42
C PHE A 80 6.57 2.77 17.12
N TRP A 81 6.87 2.42 15.87
CA TRP A 81 8.18 1.91 15.50
C TRP A 81 9.30 2.94 15.63
N LYS A 82 9.03 4.22 15.29
CA LYS A 82 9.95 5.33 15.54
C LYS A 82 10.32 5.50 17.01
N LYS A 83 9.42 5.13 17.94
CA LYS A 83 9.68 5.16 19.39
C LYS A 83 10.50 3.95 19.83
N GLU A 84 10.23 2.76 19.28
CA GLU A 84 11.00 1.55 19.59
C GLU A 84 12.46 1.65 19.18
N LYS A 85 12.77 2.10 17.95
CA LYS A 85 14.17 2.26 17.50
C LYS A 85 14.96 3.39 18.18
N LYS A 86 14.29 4.23 18.98
CA LYS A 86 14.93 5.31 19.77
C LYS A 86 15.30 4.88 21.19
N ARG A 87 14.83 3.71 21.64
CA ARG A 87 15.24 3.06 22.89
C ARG A 87 16.44 2.16 22.63
#